data_AF-A0A1I4XLQ5-F1
#
_entry.id   AF-A0A1I4XLQ5-F1
#
_cell.length_a   1.000
_cell.length_b   1.000
_cell.length_c   1.000
_cell.angle_alpha   90.00
_cell.angle_beta   90.00
_cell.angle_gamma   90.00
#
_symmetry.space_group_name_H-M   'P 1'
#
loop_
_entity.id
_entity.type
_entity.pdbx_description
1 polymer ?
#
loop_
_entity_poly.entity_id
_entity_poly.type
_entity_poly.pdbx_seq_one_letter_code
_entity_poly.pdbx_strand_id
1 'polypeptide(L)' 'MNPSLVAIDLAKNCYQVCVLDAQGQVKSNRRFSAGKFTQFIHQLPITSIAMEACGSSNYWGRRLQALGHRVLLIPAQHVK' A
#
# COMPACT_ATOMS: atom_id res chain seq x y z
N MET A 1 1.33 -14.15 15.20
CA MET A 1 0.40 -13.07 14.79
C MET A 1 0.38 -13.05 13.28
N ASN A 2 -0.78 -13.31 12.67
CA ASN A 2 -0.89 -13.28 11.22
C ASN A 2 -0.67 -11.84 10.72
N PRO A 3 0.13 -11.63 9.66
CA PRO A 3 0.42 -10.29 9.16
C PRO A 3 -0.86 -9.66 8.60
N SER A 4 -1.08 -8.38 8.90
CA SER A 4 -2.03 -7.56 8.14
C SER A 4 -1.45 -7.30 6.75
N LEU A 5 -2.33 -7.22 5.73
CA LEU A 5 -1.93 -6.85 4.37
C LEU A 5 -2.47 -5.46 4.08
N VAL A 6 -1.63 -4.57 3.58
CA VAL A 6 -2.05 -3.23 3.14
C VAL A 6 -2.00 -3.19 1.63
N ALA A 7 -3.15 -3.05 0.97
CA ALA A 7 -3.22 -2.82 -0.47
C ALA A 7 -3.23 -1.31 -0.75
N ILE A 8 -2.36 -0.86 -1.65
CA ILE A 8 -2.26 0.54 -2.07
C ILE A 8 -2.47 0.63 -3.57
N ASP A 9 -3.49 1.37 -3.97
CA ASP A 9 -3.71 1.80 -5.35
C ASP A 9 -3.28 3.27 -5.50
N LEU A 10 -2.46 3.50 -6.52
CA LEU A 10 -1.81 4.76 -6.83
C LEU A 10 -2.39 5.35 -8.11
N ALA A 11 -3.27 6.34 -7.96
CA ALA A 11 -3.77 7.16 -9.05
C ALA A 11 -3.22 8.60 -8.97
N LYS A 12 -3.36 9.38 -10.05
CA LYS A 12 -2.90 10.78 -10.09
C LYS A 12 -3.57 11.57 -8.95
N ASN A 13 -2.76 12.02 -7.99
CA ASN A 13 -3.17 12.76 -6.78
C ASN A 13 -4.16 12.01 -5.86
N CYS A 14 -4.30 10.70 -6.01
CA CYS A 14 -5.24 9.88 -5.25
C CYS A 14 -4.57 8.59 -4.81
N TYR A 15 -4.58 8.33 -3.50
CA TYR A 15 -3.96 7.16 -2.91
C TYR A 15 -5.03 6.38 -2.17
N GLN A 16 -5.48 5.26 -2.71
CA GLN A 16 -6.44 4.40 -2.02
C GLN A 16 -5.67 3.39 -1.18
N VAL A 17 -5.96 3.33 0.12
CA VAL A 17 -5.33 2.38 1.03
C VAL A 17 -6.40 1.50 1.64
N CYS A 18 -6.28 0.20 1.39
CA CYS A 18 -7.10 -0.85 1.99
C CYS A 18 -6.25 -1.64 2.98
N VAL A 19 -6.71 -1.76 4.22
CA VAL A 19 -6.07 -2.54 5.28
C VAL A 19 -6.89 -3.79 5.51
N LEU A 20 -6.26 -4.94 5.30
CA LEU A 20 -6.81 -6.26 5.54
C LEU A 20 -6.23 -6.82 6.83
N ASP A 21 -7.06 -7.50 7.60
CA ASP A 21 -6.55 -8.33 8.68
C ASP A 21 -5.97 -9.66 8.18
N ALA A 22 -5.47 -10.41 9.14
CA ALA A 22 -4.99 -11.77 9.03
C ALA A 22 -5.93 -12.77 8.31
N GLN A 23 -7.24 -12.49 8.29
CA GLN A 23 -8.27 -13.32 7.69
C GLN A 23 -8.70 -12.78 6.32
N GLY A 24 -8.03 -11.72 5.83
CA GLY A 24 -8.38 -11.04 4.58
C GLY A 24 -9.61 -10.14 4.71
N GLN A 25 -10.09 -9.84 5.92
CA GLN A 25 -11.23 -8.95 6.09
C GLN A 25 -10.79 -7.49 6.05
N VAL A 26 -11.56 -6.67 5.34
CA VAL A 26 -11.32 -5.21 5.26
C VAL A 26 -11.56 -4.57 6.61
N LYS A 27 -10.51 -4.07 7.26
CA LYS A 27 -10.59 -3.23 8.46
C LYS A 27 -10.72 -1.75 8.13
N SER A 28 -10.16 -1.34 7.00
CA SER A 28 -10.23 0.05 6.53
C SER A 28 -10.07 0.10 5.03
N ASN A 29 -10.80 0.97 4.35
CA ASN A 29 -10.58 1.27 2.94
C ASN A 29 -10.81 2.77 2.75
N ARG A 30 -9.73 3.55 2.58
CA ARG A 30 -9.79 5.01 2.60
C ARG A 30 -8.92 5.64 1.53
N ARG A 31 -9.41 6.75 0.99
CA ARG A 31 -8.69 7.61 0.04
C ARG A 31 -7.88 8.67 0.79
N PHE A 32 -6.64 8.87 0.37
CA PHE A 32 -5.72 9.87 0.89
C PHE A 32 -5.29 10.85 -0.20
N SER A 33 -5.07 12.11 0.20
CA SER A 33 -4.28 13.07 -0.60
C SER A 33 -2.79 12.76 -0.44
N ALA A 34 -1.94 13.27 -1.34
CA ALA A 34 -0.50 12.99 -1.33
C ALA A 34 0.19 13.29 0.02
N GLY A 35 -0.13 14.43 0.63
CA GLY A 35 0.41 14.81 1.94
C GLY A 35 -0.02 13.86 3.05
N LYS A 36 -1.33 13.55 3.13
CA LYS A 36 -1.87 12.64 4.14
C LYS A 36 -1.37 11.20 3.94
N PHE A 37 -1.18 10.77 2.70
CA PHE A 37 -0.63 9.46 2.38
C PHE A 37 0.80 9.33 2.89
N THR A 38 1.64 10.34 2.67
CA THR A 38 3.02 10.34 3.16
C THR A 38 3.05 10.24 4.69
N GLN A 39 2.23 11.03 5.39
CA GLN A 39 2.11 10.95 6.85
C GLN A 39 1.62 9.58 7.33
N PHE A 40 0.62 9.01 6.65
CA PHE A 40 0.07 7.70 6.96
C PHE A 40 1.14 6.61 6.85
N ILE A 41 1.92 6.60 5.77
CA ILE A 41 3.01 5.63 5.57
C ILE A 41 4.07 5.71 6.67
N HIS A 42 4.42 6.92 7.13
CA HIS A 42 5.39 7.07 8.23
C HIS A 42 4.86 6.59 9.59
N GLN A 43 3.54 6.52 9.77
CA GLN A 43 2.90 6.01 11.00
C GLN A 43 2.53 4.53 10.90
N LEU A 44 2.64 3.94 9.70
CA LEU A 44 2.27 2.56 9.46
C LEU A 44 3.31 1.63 10.11
N PRO A 45 2.91 0.66 10.95
CA PRO A 45 3.84 -0.34 11.45
C PRO A 45 4.41 -1.17 10.29
N ILE A 46 5.62 -1.71 10.48
CA ILE A 46 6.26 -2.61 9.49
C ILE A 46 5.29 -3.74 9.16
N THR A 47 4.95 -3.86 7.87
CA THR A 47 3.88 -4.73 7.38
C THR A 47 4.12 -5.13 5.93
N SER A 48 3.31 -6.07 5.44
CA SER A 48 3.28 -6.44 4.03
C SER A 48 2.38 -5.47 3.27
N ILE A 49 2.88 -4.96 2.15
CA ILE A 49 2.19 -4.00 1.30
C ILE A 49 2.06 -4.56 -0.10
N ALA A 50 0.84 -4.71 -0.61
CA ALA A 50 0.56 -5.00 -2.00
C ALA A 50 0.31 -3.69 -2.74
N MET A 51 0.95 -3.50 -3.90
CA MET A 51 0.73 -2.33 -4.74
C MET A 51 0.59 -2.73 -6.18
N GLU A 52 -0.34 -2.10 -6.90
CA GLU A 52 -0.41 -2.26 -8.35
C GLU A 52 0.79 -1.55 -9.02
N ALA A 53 1.37 -2.24 -10.00
CA ALA A 53 2.44 -1.69 -10.81
C ALA A 53 1.92 -0.60 -11.76
N CYS A 54 2.06 0.66 -11.36
CA CYS A 54 1.83 1.84 -12.19
C CYS A 54 3.11 2.67 -12.37
N GLY A 55 3.05 3.78 -13.12
CA GLY A 55 4.21 4.65 -13.38
C GLY A 55 4.92 5.19 -12.12
N SER A 56 4.22 5.29 -10.98
CA SER A 56 4.78 5.74 -9.69
C SER A 56 5.03 4.61 -8.69
N SER A 57 4.67 3.36 -9.02
CA SER A 57 4.77 2.21 -8.11
C SER A 57 6.21 1.89 -7.71
N ASN A 58 7.16 1.99 -8.64
CA ASN A 58 8.58 1.76 -8.35
C ASN A 58 9.17 2.77 -7.36
N TYR A 59 8.79 4.05 -7.49
CA TYR A 59 9.22 5.10 -6.56
C TYR A 59 8.73 4.79 -5.14
N TRP A 60 7.43 4.50 -5.00
CA TRP A 60 6.84 4.21 -3.70
C TRP A 60 7.32 2.87 -3.14
N GLY A 61 7.48 1.85 -3.98
CA GLY A 61 7.99 0.54 -3.57
C GLY A 61 9.36 0.65 -2.91
N ARG A 62 10.29 1.39 -3.51
CA ARG A 62 11.62 1.64 -2.91
C ARG A 62 11.53 2.38 -1.58
N ARG A 63 10.67 3.41 -1.50
CA ARG A 63 10.50 4.20 -0.27
C ARG A 63 9.91 3.37 0.88
N LEU A 64 8.93 2.53 0.58
CA LEU A 64 8.31 1.63 1.55
C LEU A 64 9.25 0.52 1.99
N GLN A 65 10.05 -0.04 1.07
CA GLN A 65 11.10 -0.99 1.41
C GLN A 65 12.16 -0.36 2.32
N ALA A 66 12.54 0.89 2.07
CA ALA A 66 13.48 1.64 2.92
C ALA A 66 12.95 1.90 4.35
N LEU A 67 11.63 1.92 4.53
CA LEU A 67 10.97 1.98 5.85
C LEU A 67 10.84 0.59 6.52
N GLY A 68 11.32 -0.48 5.87
CA GLY A 68 11.30 -1.85 6.38
C GLY A 68 10.08 -2.68 5.97
N HIS A 69 9.16 -2.13 5.16
CA HIS A 69 7.99 -2.88 4.69
C HIS A 69 8.37 -3.93 3.65
N ARG A 70 7.64 -5.05 3.65
CA ARG A 70 7.69 -6.02 2.56
C ARG A 70 6.74 -5.58 1.45
N VAL A 71 7.28 -5.10 0.34
CA VAL A 71 6.47 -4.64 -0.81
C VAL A 71 6.32 -5.74 -1.86
N LEU A 72 5.08 -5.99 -2.26
CA LEU A 72 4.68 -6.87 -3.36
C LEU A 72 4.12 -5.98 -4.49
N LEU A 73 4.89 -5.83 -5.57
CA LEU A 73 4.41 -5.16 -6.79
C LEU A 73 3.64 -6.16 -7.64
N ILE A 74 2.34 -5.94 -7.80
CA ILE A 74 1.46 -6.77 -8.61
C ILE A 74 1.41 -6.17 -10.02
N PRO A 75 1.83 -6.90 -11.07
CA PRO A 75 1.70 -6.42 -12.44
C PRO A 75 0.25 -6.02 -12.73
N ALA A 76 0.02 -4.88 -13.40
CA ALA A 76 -1.32 -4.42 -13.77
C ALA A 76 -2.12 -5.49 -14.55
N GLN A 77 -1.44 -6.35 -15.31
CA GLN A 77 -2.03 -7.46 -16.05
C GLN A 77 -2.67 -8.55 -15.17
N HIS A 78 -2.33 -8.60 -13.88
CA HIS A 78 -2.83 -9.56 -12.90
C HIS A 78 -3.88 -8.96 -11.95
N VAL A 79 -4.23 -7.68 -12.12
CA VAL A 79 -5.30 -7.02 -11.38
C VAL A 79 -6.53 -6.97 -12.30
N LYS A 80 -7.59 -7.71 -11.97
CA LYS A 80 -8.88 -7.74 -12.69
C LYS A 80 -10.03 -7.46 -11.73
#